data_AF-X1C8L4-F1
#
_entry.id   AF-X1C8L4-F1
#
_cell.length_a   1.000
_cell.length_b   1.000
_cell.length_c   1.000
_cell.angle_alpha   90.00
_cell.angle_beta   90.00
_cell.angle_gamma   90.00
#
_symmetry.space_group_name_H-M   'P 1'
#
loop_
_entity.id
_entity.type
_entity.pdbx_description
1 polymer ?
#
loop_
_entity_poly.entity_id
_entity_poly.type
_entity_poly.pdbx_seq_one_letter_code
_entity_poly.pdbx_strand_id
1 'polypeptide(L)'
;MTDQNHENKDTQYAIRNTQYDSKLDAAGKSLSEALRISFIILKIIMIVLGIVFLTSGFRTVGSDEQALVLRFGKIRGVGEKRLLGPGLHWVFPYPIDEIVKIPVAKKVNMPVNSFWYPEKLPPGPKERIRISEVLDPIRDGYCITRSEPQENVAAGSDGSDYNIVHSRWQLTYQIAKPELFFKNVYVEDVKPGG
;
A
#
# COMPACT_ATOMS: atom_id res chain seq x y z
N MET A 1 33.36 52.60 -71.29
CA MET A 1 33.06 51.16 -71.12
C MET A 1 33.27 50.80 -69.65
N THR A 2 32.36 51.17 -68.75
CA THR A 2 32.57 50.90 -67.32
C THR A 2 31.30 50.75 -66.48
N ASP A 3 30.13 51.20 -66.94
CA ASP A 3 28.89 51.15 -66.12
C ASP A 3 28.20 49.78 -66.04
N GLN A 4 28.39 48.88 -67.00
CA GLN A 4 27.64 47.61 -67.05
C GLN A 4 28.11 46.55 -66.04
N ASN A 5 29.24 46.78 -65.34
CA ASN A 5 29.84 45.80 -64.43
C ASN A 5 29.36 45.95 -62.96
N HIS A 6 28.77 47.08 -62.59
CA HIS A 6 28.25 47.31 -61.24
C HIS A 6 26.84 46.73 -61.08
N GLU A 7 25.98 46.89 -62.09
CA GLU A 7 24.59 46.39 -62.09
C GLU A 7 24.50 44.84 -62.01
N ASN A 8 25.44 44.13 -62.63
CA ASN A 8 25.50 42.66 -62.58
C ASN A 8 25.87 42.14 -61.17
N LYS A 9 26.68 42.87 -60.42
CA LYS A 9 27.08 42.48 -59.07
C LYS A 9 25.91 42.61 -58.08
N ASP A 10 25.19 43.72 -58.12
CA ASP A 10 24.04 43.96 -57.24
C ASP A 10 22.91 42.95 -57.48
N THR A 11 22.70 42.59 -58.74
CA THR A 11 21.73 41.54 -59.13
C THR A 11 22.16 40.16 -58.61
N GLN A 12 23.45 39.82 -58.70
CA GLN A 12 23.98 38.58 -58.12
C GLN A 12 23.89 38.53 -56.59
N TYR A 13 24.11 39.65 -55.89
CA TYR A 13 23.95 39.72 -54.43
C TYR A 13 22.49 39.54 -54.00
N ALA A 14 21.55 40.15 -54.72
CA ALA A 14 20.11 40.00 -54.45
C ALA A 14 19.63 38.56 -54.65
N ILE A 15 20.04 37.90 -55.74
CA ILE A 15 19.67 36.50 -56.02
C ILE A 15 20.27 35.56 -54.97
N ARG A 16 21.52 35.79 -54.56
CA ARG A 16 22.20 34.96 -53.56
C ARG A 16 21.54 35.08 -52.18
N ASN A 17 21.20 36.30 -51.74
CA ASN A 17 20.51 36.53 -50.47
C ASN A 17 19.12 35.90 -50.46
N THR A 18 18.35 36.05 -51.54
CA THR A 18 17.02 35.41 -51.68
C THR A 18 17.13 33.88 -51.58
N GLN A 19 18.18 33.30 -52.18
CA GLN A 19 18.43 31.87 -52.13
C GLN A 19 18.90 31.40 -50.74
N TYR A 20 19.70 32.19 -50.02
CA TYR A 20 20.08 31.91 -48.62
C TYR A 20 18.87 31.99 -47.67
N ASP A 21 18.06 33.04 -47.77
CA ASP A 21 16.84 33.22 -46.97
C ASP A 21 15.85 32.07 -47.22
N SER A 22 15.67 31.66 -48.48
CA SER A 22 14.83 30.49 -48.79
C SER A 22 15.35 29.18 -48.20
N LYS A 23 16.67 29.01 -48.12
CA LYS A 23 17.31 27.80 -47.57
C LYS A 23 17.25 27.78 -46.05
N LEU A 24 17.41 28.94 -45.41
CA LEU A 24 17.23 29.11 -43.97
C LEU A 24 15.77 28.88 -43.57
N ASP A 25 14.82 29.40 -44.35
CA ASP A 25 13.38 29.21 -44.14
C ASP A 25 12.97 27.74 -44.33
N ALA A 26 13.53 27.05 -45.33
CA ALA A 26 13.34 25.61 -45.53
C ALA A 26 13.95 24.76 -44.39
N ALA A 27 15.15 25.12 -43.92
CA ALA A 27 15.81 24.44 -42.80
C ALA A 27 15.03 24.64 -41.48
N GLY A 28 14.57 25.87 -41.20
CA GLY A 28 13.73 26.19 -40.06
C GLY A 28 12.38 25.48 -40.08
N LYS A 29 11.73 25.40 -41.26
CA LYS A 29 10.49 24.64 -41.45
C LYS A 29 10.67 23.15 -41.17
N SER A 30 11.74 22.56 -41.69
CA SER A 30 12.03 21.13 -41.50
C SER A 30 12.28 20.78 -40.02
N LEU A 31 13.00 21.64 -39.29
CA LEU A 31 13.24 21.47 -37.86
C LEU A 31 11.94 21.62 -37.04
N SER A 32 11.16 22.67 -37.31
CA SER A 32 9.88 22.90 -36.64
C SER A 32 8.88 21.77 -36.89
N GLU A 33 8.85 21.25 -38.12
CA GLU A 33 7.96 20.15 -38.51
C GLU A 33 8.36 18.83 -37.86
N ALA A 34 9.66 18.50 -37.82
CA ALA A 34 10.17 17.36 -37.07
C ALA A 34 9.86 17.45 -35.56
N LEU A 35 10.00 18.64 -34.97
CA LEU A 35 9.68 18.90 -33.57
C LEU A 35 8.17 18.76 -33.30
N ARG A 36 7.33 19.32 -34.17
CA ARG A 36 5.87 19.20 -34.10
C ARG A 36 5.42 17.74 -34.18
N ILE A 37 6.01 16.97 -35.09
CA ILE A 37 5.75 15.52 -35.22
C ILE A 37 6.17 14.79 -33.94
N SER A 38 7.35 15.11 -33.39
CA SER A 38 7.84 14.52 -32.14
C SER A 38 6.89 14.79 -30.97
N PHE A 39 6.37 16.03 -30.85
CA PHE A 39 5.37 16.37 -29.84
C PHE A 39 4.04 15.64 -30.04
N ILE A 40 3.60 15.43 -31.28
CA ILE A 40 2.38 14.67 -31.56
C ILE A 40 2.55 13.22 -31.11
N ILE A 41 3.67 12.58 -31.46
CA ILE A 41 3.97 11.19 -31.05
C ILE A 41 4.03 11.10 -29.52
N LEU A 42 4.75 12.01 -28.87
CA LEU A 42 4.85 12.05 -27.41
C LEU A 42 3.48 12.22 -26.75
N LYS A 43 2.63 13.11 -27.28
CA LYS A 43 1.26 13.33 -26.79
C LYS A 43 0.42 12.06 -26.91
N ILE A 44 0.52 11.33 -28.02
CA ILE A 44 -0.18 10.05 -28.21
C ILE A 44 0.28 9.05 -27.14
N ILE A 45 1.59 8.92 -26.93
CA ILE A 45 2.15 8.04 -25.90
C ILE A 45 1.60 8.41 -24.51
N MET A 46 1.60 9.70 -24.14
CA MET A 46 1.04 10.15 -22.87
C MET A 46 -0.45 9.80 -22.71
N ILE A 47 -1.25 9.96 -23.77
CA ILE A 47 -2.68 9.61 -23.75
C ILE A 47 -2.85 8.09 -23.56
N VAL A 48 -2.09 7.28 -24.29
CA VAL A 48 -2.13 5.81 -24.16
C VAL A 48 -1.76 5.39 -22.74
N LEU A 49 -0.68 5.93 -22.17
CA LEU A 49 -0.31 5.66 -20.79
C LEU A 49 -1.40 6.09 -19.81
N GLY A 50 -2.05 7.24 -20.03
CA GLY A 50 -3.17 7.70 -19.23
C GLY A 50 -4.35 6.72 -19.25
N ILE A 51 -4.70 6.18 -20.43
CA ILE A 51 -5.78 5.19 -20.57
C ILE A 51 -5.41 3.87 -19.89
N VAL A 52 -4.18 3.38 -20.08
CA VAL A 52 -3.67 2.17 -19.40
C VAL A 52 -3.70 2.37 -17.88
N PHE A 53 -3.31 3.54 -17.39
CA PHE A 53 -3.37 3.87 -15.98
C PHE A 53 -4.80 3.90 -15.44
N LEU A 54 -5.76 4.49 -16.17
CA LEU A 54 -7.17 4.51 -15.79
C LEU A 54 -7.80 3.11 -15.78
N THR A 55 -7.48 2.28 -16.77
CA THR A 55 -7.96 0.88 -16.81
C THR A 55 -7.31 0.00 -15.74
N SER A 56 -6.12 0.35 -15.24
CA SER A 56 -5.55 -0.26 -14.04
C SER A 56 -6.40 -0.04 -12.78
N GLY A 57 -7.37 0.88 -12.80
CA GLY A 57 -8.29 1.16 -11.69
C GLY A 57 -9.37 0.09 -11.42
N PHE A 58 -9.56 -0.90 -12.30
CA PHE A 58 -10.53 -1.97 -12.06
C PHE A 58 -10.04 -2.92 -10.94
N ARG A 59 -10.85 -3.06 -9.89
CA ARG A 59 -10.58 -3.91 -8.73
C ARG A 59 -11.82 -4.71 -8.36
N THR A 60 -11.62 -5.99 -8.03
CA THR A 60 -12.72 -6.89 -7.64
C THR A 60 -12.70 -7.12 -6.14
N VAL A 61 -13.87 -7.06 -5.53
CA VAL A 61 -14.13 -7.36 -4.11
C VAL A 61 -14.75 -8.76 -4.02
N GLY A 62 -14.23 -9.61 -3.13
CA GLY A 62 -14.74 -10.97 -2.93
C GLY A 62 -16.13 -10.99 -2.31
N SER A 63 -16.84 -12.13 -2.43
CA SER A 63 -18.18 -12.33 -1.84
C SER A 63 -18.21 -12.17 -0.32
N ASP A 64 -17.10 -12.52 0.33
CA ASP A 64 -17.00 -12.58 1.78
C ASP A 64 -16.36 -11.31 2.39
N GLU A 65 -16.06 -10.34 1.54
CA GLU A 65 -15.31 -9.13 1.85
C GLU A 65 -16.17 -7.89 1.58
N GLN A 66 -15.91 -6.85 2.36
CA GLN A 66 -16.34 -5.50 2.03
C GLN A 66 -15.10 -4.62 1.87
N ALA A 67 -15.12 -3.75 0.87
CA ALA A 67 -14.01 -2.85 0.63
C ALA A 67 -14.34 -1.41 1.03
N LEU A 68 -13.40 -0.75 1.70
CA LEU A 68 -13.40 0.69 1.90
C LEU A 68 -12.50 1.32 0.85
N VAL A 69 -12.99 2.40 0.25
CA VAL A 69 -12.16 3.25 -0.63
C VAL A 69 -11.69 4.44 0.17
N LEU A 70 -10.38 4.51 0.37
CA LEU A 70 -9.70 5.68 0.89
C LEU A 70 -9.32 6.57 -0.31
N ARG A 71 -9.47 7.87 -0.16
CA ARG A 71 -9.02 8.88 -1.10
C ARG A 71 -8.05 9.81 -0.39
N PHE A 72 -6.79 9.80 -0.80
CA PHE A 72 -5.71 10.50 -0.09
C PHE A 72 -5.73 10.21 1.42
N GLY A 73 -5.87 8.93 1.79
CA GLY A 73 -5.93 8.46 3.17
C GLY A 73 -7.25 8.73 3.92
N LYS A 74 -8.24 9.37 3.30
CA LYS A 74 -9.55 9.65 3.93
C LYS A 74 -10.63 8.74 3.38
N ILE A 75 -11.50 8.21 4.24
CA ILE A 75 -12.63 7.37 3.82
C ILE A 75 -13.55 8.17 2.89
N ARG A 76 -13.74 7.67 1.67
CA ARG A 76 -14.59 8.30 0.66
C ARG A 76 -16.06 7.89 0.84
N GLY A 77 -16.98 8.84 0.81
CA GLY A 77 -18.43 8.62 0.87
C GLY A 77 -19.09 9.01 2.20
N VAL A 78 -20.41 8.86 2.30
CA VAL A 78 -21.21 9.08 3.53
C VAL A 78 -22.15 7.89 3.73
N GLY A 79 -22.18 7.32 4.94
CA GLY A 79 -23.03 6.17 5.28
C GLY A 79 -22.69 4.91 4.48
N GLU A 80 -23.70 4.19 4.00
CA GLU A 80 -23.55 2.92 3.28
C GLU A 80 -22.78 3.04 1.95
N LYS A 81 -22.77 4.24 1.33
CA LYS A 81 -22.00 4.49 0.10
C LYS A 81 -20.48 4.47 0.31
N ARG A 82 -20.00 4.33 1.56
CA ARG A 82 -18.58 4.16 1.90
C ARG A 82 -18.09 2.72 1.71
N LEU A 83 -19.00 1.76 1.74
CA LEU A 83 -18.70 0.34 1.70
C LEU A 83 -19.02 -0.19 0.30
N LEU A 84 -18.00 -0.70 -0.37
CA LEU A 84 -18.18 -1.44 -1.62
C LEU A 84 -18.44 -2.90 -1.28
N GLY A 85 -19.61 -3.38 -1.67
CA GLY A 85 -19.94 -4.80 -1.61
C GLY A 85 -19.20 -5.63 -2.66
N PRO A 86 -19.48 -6.95 -2.71
CA PRO A 86 -18.89 -7.85 -3.68
C PRO A 86 -19.12 -7.40 -5.13
N GLY A 87 -18.11 -7.61 -5.99
CA GLY A 87 -18.21 -7.31 -7.42
C GLY A 87 -17.04 -6.49 -7.96
N LEU A 88 -17.15 -6.13 -9.25
CA LEU A 88 -16.16 -5.33 -9.95
C LEU A 88 -16.44 -3.84 -9.69
N HIS A 89 -15.46 -3.15 -9.13
CA HIS A 89 -15.52 -1.72 -8.88
C HIS A 89 -14.37 -1.02 -9.59
N TRP A 90 -14.68 0.13 -10.17
CA TRP A 90 -13.65 1.01 -10.72
C TRP A 90 -13.30 2.06 -9.67
N VAL A 91 -12.06 2.06 -9.24
CA VAL A 91 -11.48 3.05 -8.32
C VAL A 91 -10.33 3.76 -9.02
N PHE A 92 -10.01 4.97 -8.57
CA PHE A 92 -8.83 5.62 -9.14
C PHE A 92 -7.58 4.81 -8.78
N PRO A 93 -6.63 4.63 -9.71
CA PRO A 93 -5.36 4.00 -9.40
C PRO A 93 -4.59 4.79 -8.33
N TYR A 94 -3.71 4.08 -7.61
CA TYR A 94 -2.78 4.67 -6.66
C TYR A 94 -1.99 5.81 -7.32
N PRO A 95 -1.76 6.96 -6.65
CA PRO A 95 -1.94 7.23 -5.22
C PRO A 95 -3.27 7.89 -4.81
N ILE A 96 -4.23 8.05 -5.74
CA ILE A 96 -5.43 8.86 -5.48
C ILE A 96 -6.41 8.10 -4.57
N ASP A 97 -6.80 6.91 -5.01
CA ASP A 97 -7.67 6.04 -4.22
C ASP A 97 -6.90 4.76 -3.82
N GLU A 98 -7.22 4.24 -2.63
CA GLU A 98 -6.71 3.00 -2.07
C GLU A 98 -7.88 2.15 -1.60
N ILE A 99 -7.83 0.83 -1.85
CA ILE A 99 -8.92 -0.10 -1.53
C ILE A 99 -8.50 -1.03 -0.40
N VAL A 100 -9.12 -0.86 0.77
CA VAL A 100 -8.88 -1.71 1.94
C VAL A 100 -9.99 -2.75 2.02
N LYS A 101 -9.63 -4.02 1.90
CA LYS A 101 -10.58 -5.14 1.94
C LYS A 101 -10.66 -5.71 3.34
N ILE A 102 -11.88 -5.82 3.87
CA ILE A 102 -12.16 -6.31 5.21
C ILE A 102 -13.03 -7.57 5.12
N PRO A 103 -12.59 -8.70 5.70
CA PRO A 103 -13.36 -9.94 5.68
C PRO A 103 -14.52 -9.87 6.69
N VAL A 104 -15.72 -9.54 6.23
CA VAL A 104 -16.90 -9.38 7.08
C VAL A 104 -17.68 -10.68 7.26
N ALA A 105 -17.68 -11.56 6.26
CA ALA A 105 -18.45 -12.81 6.31
C ALA A 105 -17.67 -13.98 6.93
N LYS A 106 -16.35 -13.86 7.05
CA LYS A 106 -15.49 -14.92 7.60
C LYS A 106 -15.27 -14.72 9.09
N LYS A 107 -15.29 -15.82 9.84
CA LYS A 107 -14.79 -15.86 11.21
C LYS A 107 -13.26 -15.81 11.15
N VAL A 108 -12.67 -14.82 11.81
CA VAL A 108 -11.23 -14.64 11.92
C VAL A 108 -10.78 -15.31 13.21
N ASN A 109 -9.76 -16.16 13.12
CA ASN A 109 -9.11 -16.77 14.27
C ASN A 109 -7.84 -15.99 14.59
N MET A 110 -7.76 -15.46 15.81
CA MET A 110 -6.60 -14.76 16.33
C MET A 110 -6.02 -15.56 17.50
N PRO A 111 -4.89 -16.26 17.30
CA PRO A 111 -4.20 -16.93 18.39
C PRO A 111 -3.50 -15.90 19.27
N VAL A 112 -3.72 -15.97 20.59
CA VAL A 112 -3.02 -15.18 21.60
C VAL A 112 -2.11 -16.14 22.37
N ASN A 113 -0.84 -16.16 21.96
CA ASN A 113 0.19 -17.00 22.55
C ASN A 113 1.15 -16.21 23.46
N SER A 114 0.86 -14.93 23.74
CA SER A 114 1.73 -14.06 24.55
C SER A 114 1.91 -14.52 26.00
N PHE A 115 1.02 -15.38 26.50
CA PHE A 115 1.08 -15.98 27.84
C PHE A 115 1.62 -17.42 27.83
N TRP A 116 2.18 -17.85 26.69
CA TRP A 116 2.81 -19.13 26.54
C TRP A 116 4.33 -18.98 26.63
N TYR A 117 5.01 -20.03 27.06
CA TYR A 117 6.46 -20.07 27.00
C TYR A 117 6.93 -20.34 25.56
N PRO A 118 8.10 -19.85 25.15
CA PRO A 118 8.66 -20.12 23.83
C PRO A 118 9.03 -21.60 23.70
N GLU A 119 8.21 -22.35 22.97
CA GLU A 119 8.47 -23.76 22.65
C GLU A 119 9.54 -23.84 21.56
N LYS A 120 10.81 -23.89 21.97
CA LYS A 120 11.93 -24.15 21.04
C LYS A 120 11.90 -25.62 20.64
N LEU A 121 11.10 -26.00 19.65
CA LEU A 121 11.20 -27.31 19.01
C LEU A 121 12.52 -27.39 18.23
N PRO A 122 13.47 -28.28 18.58
CA PRO A 122 14.66 -28.47 17.78
C PRO A 122 14.29 -29.07 16.41
N PRO A 123 14.99 -28.71 15.31
CA PRO A 123 14.70 -29.22 13.96
C PRO A 123 15.17 -30.68 13.74
N GLY A 124 15.21 -31.51 14.79
CA GLY A 124 15.73 -32.88 14.69
C GLY A 124 15.32 -33.78 15.86
N PRO A 125 15.46 -35.11 15.69
CA PRO A 125 15.07 -36.06 16.71
C PRO A 125 16.12 -36.08 17.82
N LYS A 126 15.73 -35.62 19.02
CA LYS A 126 16.38 -35.83 20.33
C LYS A 126 17.38 -34.78 20.85
N GLU A 127 17.09 -33.48 20.76
CA GLU A 127 17.61 -32.57 21.79
C GLU A 127 16.62 -32.50 22.95
N ARG A 128 17.04 -32.98 24.13
CA ARG A 128 16.28 -32.78 25.36
C ARG A 128 16.37 -31.30 25.69
N ILE A 129 15.29 -30.56 25.47
CA ILE A 129 15.18 -29.17 25.93
C ILE A 129 15.31 -29.22 27.45
N ARG A 130 16.41 -28.66 27.99
CA ARG A 130 16.48 -28.38 29.43
C ARG A 130 15.54 -27.22 29.69
N ILE A 131 14.33 -27.55 30.12
CA ILE A 131 13.40 -26.55 30.67
C ILE A 131 14.11 -25.98 31.90
N SER A 132 14.33 -24.67 31.92
CA SER A 132 14.91 -23.98 33.06
C SER A 132 14.02 -24.21 34.28
N GLU A 133 14.63 -24.50 35.43
CA GLU A 133 13.91 -24.63 36.70
C GLU A 133 13.36 -23.28 37.19
N VAL A 134 13.93 -22.18 36.66
CA VAL A 134 13.53 -20.80 36.95
C VAL A 134 12.90 -20.18 35.71
N LEU A 135 11.76 -19.52 35.91
CA LEU A 135 11.05 -18.75 34.89
C LEU A 135 11.82 -17.46 34.56
N ASP A 136 11.99 -17.14 33.27
CA ASP A 136 12.49 -15.84 32.83
C ASP A 136 11.31 -14.93 32.46
N PRO A 137 10.90 -13.96 33.31
CA PRO A 137 9.70 -13.16 33.06
C PRO A 137 9.82 -12.22 31.86
N ILE A 138 11.04 -12.01 31.33
CA ILE A 138 11.27 -11.19 30.13
C ILE A 138 10.98 -12.01 28.86
N ARG A 139 11.20 -13.33 28.91
CA ARG A 139 11.13 -14.22 27.73
C ARG A 139 9.91 -15.15 27.75
N ASP A 140 9.54 -15.63 28.93
CA ASP A 140 8.48 -16.61 29.12
C ASP A 140 7.18 -15.87 29.42
N GLY A 141 6.16 -16.06 28.59
CA GLY A 141 4.83 -15.50 28.83
C GLY A 141 4.12 -16.24 29.96
N TYR A 142 3.42 -15.54 30.85
CA TYR A 142 2.70 -16.14 31.97
C TYR A 142 1.48 -15.33 32.41
N CYS A 143 0.57 -15.97 33.14
CA CYS A 143 -0.54 -15.35 33.84
C CYS A 143 -0.34 -15.48 35.35
N ILE A 144 -0.61 -14.41 36.10
CA ILE A 144 -0.66 -14.44 37.56
C ILE A 144 -2.12 -14.67 37.98
N THR A 145 -2.32 -15.62 38.88
CA THR A 145 -3.63 -15.94 39.45
C THR A 145 -3.54 -15.92 40.97
N ARG A 146 -4.67 -15.61 41.62
CA ARG A 146 -4.81 -15.61 43.08
C ARG A 146 -6.06 -16.41 43.44
N SER A 147 -5.96 -17.31 44.42
CA SER A 147 -7.12 -18.02 44.93
C SER A 147 -7.99 -17.11 45.81
N GLU A 148 -9.24 -17.51 46.00
CA GLU A 148 -10.06 -16.88 47.04
C GLU A 148 -9.45 -17.12 48.43
N PRO A 149 -9.61 -16.16 49.37
CA PRO A 149 -9.15 -16.34 50.74
C PRO A 149 -9.88 -17.50 51.41
N GLN A 150 -9.13 -18.42 52.02
CA GLN A 150 -9.69 -19.53 52.77
C GLN A 150 -10.06 -19.11 54.21
N GLU A 151 -11.09 -19.72 54.80
CA GLU A 151 -11.55 -19.35 56.16
C GLU A 151 -10.64 -19.90 57.27
N ASN A 152 -10.02 -21.07 57.06
CA ASN A 152 -9.14 -21.72 58.03
C ASN A 152 -7.67 -21.59 57.60
N VAL A 153 -7.04 -20.47 57.97
CA VAL A 153 -5.67 -20.16 57.55
C VAL A 153 -4.69 -20.19 58.72
N ALA A 154 -3.46 -20.64 58.44
CA ALA A 154 -2.35 -20.51 59.38
C ALA A 154 -2.11 -19.04 59.76
N ALA A 155 -1.77 -18.80 61.03
CA ALA A 155 -1.51 -17.46 61.54
C ALA A 155 -0.40 -16.76 60.73
N GLY A 156 -0.71 -15.61 60.12
CA GLY A 156 0.21 -14.82 59.31
C GLY A 156 0.11 -15.03 57.79
N SER A 157 -0.78 -15.92 57.32
CA SER A 157 -1.11 -16.03 55.90
C SER A 157 -2.30 -15.13 55.54
N ASP A 158 -2.31 -14.59 54.32
CA ASP A 158 -3.40 -13.78 53.77
C ASP A 158 -4.59 -14.64 53.29
N GLY A 159 -4.54 -15.95 53.51
CA GLY A 159 -5.58 -16.90 53.13
C GLY A 159 -5.57 -17.29 51.67
N SER A 160 -4.67 -16.73 50.86
CA SER A 160 -4.71 -16.91 49.40
C SER A 160 -3.39 -17.41 48.83
N ASP A 161 -3.50 -18.29 47.84
CA ASP A 161 -2.38 -18.80 47.08
C ASP A 161 -2.21 -18.01 45.79
N TYR A 162 -0.97 -17.72 45.43
CA TYR A 162 -0.61 -17.07 44.18
C TYR A 162 0.04 -18.09 43.25
N ASN A 163 -0.52 -18.26 42.05
CA ASN A 163 -0.05 -19.25 41.09
C ASN A 163 0.31 -18.59 39.76
N ILE A 164 1.33 -19.15 39.10
CA ILE A 164 1.74 -18.78 37.75
C ILE A 164 1.26 -19.85 36.78
N VAL A 165 0.57 -19.44 35.72
CA VAL A 165 -0.03 -20.36 34.73
C VAL A 165 0.36 -19.92 33.32
N HIS A 166 0.77 -20.88 32.48
CA HIS A 166 0.92 -20.65 31.05
C HIS A 166 -0.39 -20.94 30.35
N SER A 167 -0.81 -20.06 29.43
CA SER A 167 -2.07 -20.25 28.71
C SER A 167 -1.93 -19.87 27.23
N ARG A 168 -2.70 -20.59 26.39
CA ARG A 168 -2.90 -20.26 24.98
C ARG A 168 -4.37 -19.99 24.78
N TRP A 169 -4.67 -18.87 24.15
CA TRP A 169 -6.04 -18.50 23.83
C TRP A 169 -6.21 -18.43 22.33
N GLN A 170 -7.40 -18.76 21.86
CA GLN A 170 -7.81 -18.53 20.49
C GLN A 170 -9.09 -17.71 20.50
N LEU A 171 -8.99 -16.46 20.06
CA LEU A 171 -10.14 -15.60 19.89
C LEU A 171 -10.70 -15.81 18.48
N THR A 172 -11.95 -16.23 18.39
CA THR A 172 -12.69 -16.27 17.13
C THR A 172 -13.68 -15.12 17.10
N TYR A 173 -13.51 -14.20 16.16
CA TYR A 173 -14.39 -13.03 16.02
C TYR A 173 -14.86 -12.84 14.58
N GLN A 174 -15.91 -12.04 14.41
CA GLN A 174 -16.42 -11.64 13.10
C GLN A 174 -16.59 -10.13 13.08
N ILE A 175 -16.27 -9.52 11.93
CA ILE A 175 -16.33 -8.07 11.77
C ILE A 175 -17.75 -7.67 11.36
N ALA A 176 -18.53 -7.13 12.30
CA ALA A 176 -19.90 -6.67 12.04
C ALA A 176 -19.96 -5.27 11.40
N LYS A 177 -19.06 -4.36 11.82
CA LYS A 177 -19.01 -2.96 11.35
C LYS A 177 -17.61 -2.62 10.83
N PRO A 178 -17.34 -2.83 9.53
CA PRO A 178 -16.00 -2.63 8.96
C PRO A 178 -15.46 -1.20 9.09
N GLU A 179 -16.31 -0.17 9.08
CA GLU A 179 -15.85 1.22 9.30
C GLU A 179 -15.25 1.43 10.70
N LEU A 180 -15.91 0.90 11.74
CA LEU A 180 -15.42 1.04 13.12
C LEU A 180 -14.18 0.18 13.34
N PHE A 181 -14.15 -1.01 12.74
CA PHE A 181 -12.96 -1.86 12.76
C PHE A 181 -11.77 -1.13 12.11
N PHE A 182 -11.96 -0.53 10.93
CA PHE A 182 -10.91 0.23 10.26
C PHE A 182 -10.38 1.40 11.09
N LYS A 183 -11.26 2.13 11.79
CA LYS A 183 -10.86 3.31 12.57
C LYS A 183 -10.17 2.98 13.89
N ASN A 184 -10.61 1.91 14.56
CA ASN A 184 -10.26 1.67 15.96
C ASN A 184 -9.33 0.47 16.17
N VAL A 185 -9.28 -0.46 15.21
CA VAL A 185 -8.62 -1.77 15.38
C VAL A 185 -7.66 -2.09 14.25
N TYR A 186 -7.98 -1.69 13.03
CA TYR A 186 -7.16 -2.01 11.87
C TYR A 186 -5.79 -1.36 11.98
N VAL A 187 -4.77 -2.21 11.91
CA VAL A 187 -3.37 -1.81 11.78
C VAL A 187 -2.93 -2.28 10.42
N GLU A 188 -2.35 -1.37 9.64
CA GLU A 188 -1.78 -1.73 8.35
C GLU A 188 -0.63 -2.72 8.57
N ASP A 189 -0.61 -3.83 7.83
CA ASP A 189 0.52 -4.75 7.84
C ASP A 189 1.73 -4.01 7.26
N VAL A 190 2.57 -3.45 8.14
CA VAL A 190 3.84 -2.85 7.75
C VAL A 190 4.73 -3.98 7.24
N LYS A 191 4.77 -4.15 5.92
CA LYS A 191 5.74 -5.07 5.30
C LYS A 191 7.14 -4.53 5.63
N PRO A 192 8.02 -5.33 6.26
CA PRO A 192 9.38 -4.89 6.53
C PRO A 192 10.13 -4.76 5.19
N GLY A 193 10.42 -3.53 4.76
CA GLY A 193 11.30 -3.26 3.61
C GLY A 193 10.70 -2.45 2.45
N GLY A 194 10.07 -1.31 2.75
CA GLY A 194 9.82 -0.24 1.76
C GLY A 194 10.78 0.92 1.96
#